data_AF-X7EES0-F1
#
_entry.id   AF-X7EES0-F1
#
_cell.length_a   1.000
_cell.length_b   1.000
_cell.length_c   1.000
_cell.angle_alpha   90.00
_cell.angle_beta   90.00
_cell.angle_gamma   90.00
#
_symmetry.space_group_name_H-M   'P 1'
#
loop_
_entity.id
_entity.type
_entity.pdbx_description
1 polymer ?
#
loop_
_entity_poly.entity_id
_entity_poly.type
_entity_poly.pdbx_seq_one_letter_code
_entity_poly.pdbx_strand_id
1 'polypeptide(L)'
;MTDAAAQHLEADIDDRTVSEFADAMRAKLARSRAKGRGGWHDPRLCTVEELAAMMAGHLAKSNPGNLIDIAVFAMMLHHRGAPPTALVAAMQAAGIRASAHAGDAPA
;
A
#
# COMPACT_ATOMS: atom_id res chain seq x y z
N MET A 1 3.42 -34.00 -15.24
CA MET A 1 3.07 -33.37 -13.95
C MET A 1 1.80 -32.58 -14.17
N THR A 2 0.76 -32.85 -13.40
CA THR A 2 -0.60 -32.32 -13.58
C THR A 2 -0.70 -30.87 -13.13
N ASP A 3 -1.51 -30.09 -13.85
CA ASP A 3 -1.83 -28.68 -13.62
C ASP A 3 -2.20 -28.37 -12.14
N ALA A 4 -2.97 -29.26 -11.50
CA ALA A 4 -3.35 -29.13 -10.09
C ALA A 4 -2.18 -29.15 -9.08
N ALA A 5 -1.09 -29.87 -9.37
CA ALA A 5 0.08 -29.90 -8.49
C ALA A 5 0.92 -28.62 -8.62
N ALA A 6 0.95 -28.04 -9.82
CA ALA A 6 1.56 -26.73 -10.04
C ALA A 6 0.73 -25.62 -9.36
N GLN A 7 -0.60 -25.66 -9.49
CA GLN A 7 -1.49 -24.70 -8.82
C GLN A 7 -1.35 -24.68 -7.29
N HIS A 8 -1.17 -25.85 -6.67
CA HIS A 8 -0.95 -25.93 -5.22
C HIS A 8 0.39 -25.31 -4.81
N LEU A 9 1.45 -25.53 -5.60
CA LEU A 9 2.76 -24.93 -5.37
C LEU A 9 2.71 -23.39 -5.49
N GLU A 10 2.01 -22.86 -6.48
CA GLU A 10 1.84 -21.40 -6.63
C GLU A 10 1.11 -20.80 -5.43
N ALA A 11 0.03 -21.44 -4.96
CA ALA A 11 -0.70 -21.00 -3.77
C ALA A 11 0.19 -20.98 -2.51
N ASP A 12 1.00 -22.03 -2.30
CA ASP A 12 1.94 -22.10 -1.17
C ASP A 12 3.00 -20.99 -1.23
N ILE A 13 3.46 -20.63 -2.44
CA ILE A 13 4.41 -19.54 -2.66
C ILE A 13 3.74 -18.20 -2.30
N ASP A 14 2.54 -17.93 -2.82
CA ASP A 14 1.79 -16.71 -2.55
C ASP A 14 1.54 -16.53 -1.05
N ASP A 15 1.02 -17.56 -0.38
CA ASP A 15 0.70 -17.51 1.06
C ASP A 15 1.93 -17.26 1.92
N ARG A 16 3.06 -17.89 1.57
CA ARG A 16 4.35 -17.64 2.23
C ARG A 16 4.80 -16.20 2.02
N THR A 17 4.76 -15.70 0.78
CA THR A 17 5.20 -14.33 0.47
C THR A 17 4.31 -13.28 1.13
N VAL A 18 3.00 -13.49 1.20
CA VAL A 18 2.08 -12.62 1.95
C VAL A 18 2.44 -12.59 3.44
N SER A 19 2.74 -13.75 4.03
CA SER A 19 3.12 -13.85 5.44
C SER A 19 4.43 -13.09 5.73
N GLU A 20 5.46 -13.31 4.92
CA GLU A 20 6.74 -12.60 5.03
C GLU A 20 6.58 -11.08 4.85
N PHE A 21 5.73 -10.65 3.91
CA PHE A 21 5.43 -9.25 3.68
C PHE A 21 4.70 -8.61 4.87
N ALA A 22 3.73 -9.33 5.45
CA ALA A 22 3.02 -8.90 6.64
C ALA A 22 3.98 -8.72 7.83
N ASP A 23 4.96 -9.60 8.00
CA ASP A 23 5.98 -9.47 9.04
C ASP A 23 6.87 -8.24 8.84
N ALA A 24 7.27 -7.95 7.60
CA ALA A 24 8.00 -6.72 7.26
C ALA A 24 7.17 -5.46 7.59
N MET A 25 5.87 -5.46 7.29
CA MET A 25 4.94 -4.38 7.65
C MET A 25 4.81 -4.22 9.17
N ARG A 26 4.66 -5.33 9.92
CA ARG A 26 4.61 -5.32 11.39
C ARG A 26 5.88 -4.70 11.97
N ALA A 27 7.05 -5.08 11.46
CA ALA A 27 8.34 -4.53 11.90
C ALA A 27 8.47 -3.03 11.60
N LYS A 28 8.05 -2.57 10.42
CA LYS A 28 8.00 -1.14 10.07
C LYS A 28 7.10 -0.36 11.01
N LEU A 29 5.89 -0.87 11.26
CA LEU A 29 4.92 -0.23 12.16
C LEU A 29 5.45 -0.17 13.59
N ALA A 30 6.14 -1.22 14.06
CA ALA A 30 6.82 -1.21 15.36
C ALA A 30 7.87 -0.11 15.46
N ARG A 31 8.75 0.01 14.45
CA ARG A 31 9.73 1.11 14.37
C ARG A 31 9.07 2.48 14.32
N SER A 32 7.91 2.61 13.69
CA SER A 32 7.16 3.87 13.63
C SER A 32 6.61 4.27 15.00
N ARG A 33 6.01 3.32 15.74
CA ARG A 33 5.53 3.53 17.11
C ARG A 33 6.67 3.92 18.06
N ALA A 34 7.83 3.26 17.94
CA ALA A 34 9.01 3.60 18.74
C ALA A 34 9.51 5.04 18.49
N LYS A 35 9.22 5.62 17.32
CA LYS A 35 9.51 7.03 16.97
C LYS A 35 8.38 7.99 17.38
N GLY A 36 7.41 7.54 18.17
CA GLY A 36 6.25 8.34 18.57
C GLY A 36 5.22 8.58 17.44
N ARG A 37 5.33 7.87 16.31
CA ARG A 37 4.38 8.01 15.20
C ARG A 37 3.21 7.06 15.42
N GLY A 38 2.00 7.62 15.52
CA GLY A 38 0.75 6.90 15.78
C GLY A 38 -0.46 7.69 15.29
N GLY A 39 -1.66 7.35 15.76
CA GLY A 39 -2.88 8.15 15.53
C GLY A 39 -3.56 7.98 14.17
N TRP A 40 -2.93 7.33 13.18
CA TRP A 40 -3.48 7.14 11.83
C TRP A 40 -4.90 6.55 11.77
N HIS A 41 -5.30 5.78 12.77
CA HIS A 41 -6.61 5.12 12.83
C HIS A 41 -7.73 6.06 13.30
N ASP A 42 -7.40 7.21 13.90
CA ASP A 42 -8.36 8.21 14.38
C ASP A 42 -8.55 9.31 13.32
N PRO A 43 -9.78 9.50 12.78
CA PRO A 43 -10.04 10.52 11.75
C PRO A 43 -9.71 11.95 12.20
N ARG A 44 -9.75 12.20 13.50
CA ARG A 44 -9.51 13.53 14.09
C ARG A 44 -8.03 13.86 14.16
N LEU A 45 -7.17 12.83 14.14
CA LEU A 45 -5.72 12.96 14.20
C LEU A 45 -5.07 12.79 12.82
N CYS A 46 -5.70 12.03 11.93
CA CYS A 46 -5.22 11.85 10.58
C CYS A 46 -6.40 11.60 9.62
N THR A 47 -6.58 12.48 8.64
CA THR A 47 -7.65 12.35 7.65
C THR A 47 -7.27 11.35 6.55
N VAL A 48 -8.27 10.95 5.76
CA VAL A 48 -8.04 10.10 4.57
C VAL A 48 -7.17 10.83 3.55
N GLU A 49 -7.39 12.13 3.38
CA GLU A 49 -6.64 12.99 2.47
C GLU A 49 -5.16 13.09 2.90
N GLU A 50 -4.90 13.23 4.20
CA GLU A 50 -3.54 13.23 4.73
C GLU A 50 -2.83 11.87 4.53
N LEU A 51 -3.54 10.76 4.77
CA LEU A 51 -3.02 9.42 4.49
C LEU A 51 -2.69 9.23 3.00
N ALA A 52 -3.60 9.67 2.13
CA ALA A 52 -3.41 9.60 0.68
C ALA A 52 -2.24 10.48 0.21
N ALA A 53 -2.10 11.68 0.76
CA ALA A 53 -0.97 12.57 0.48
C ALA A 53 0.36 11.97 0.93
N MET A 54 0.41 11.35 2.11
CA MET A 54 1.61 10.63 2.57
C MET A 54 1.95 9.45 1.64
N MET A 55 0.97 8.67 1.21
CA MET A 55 1.18 7.59 0.25
C MET A 55 1.71 8.10 -1.09
N ALA A 56 1.11 9.16 -1.64
CA ALA A 56 1.55 9.78 -2.89
C ALA A 56 3.00 10.26 -2.80
N GLY A 57 3.38 10.90 -1.68
CA GLY A 57 4.75 11.32 -1.43
C GLY A 57 5.75 10.14 -1.37
N HIS A 58 5.29 8.94 -1.02
CA HIS A 58 6.12 7.72 -1.06
C HIS A 58 6.20 7.10 -2.47
N LEU A 59 5.15 7.20 -3.30
CA LEU A 59 5.20 6.68 -4.68
C LEU A 59 6.31 7.32 -5.52
N ALA A 60 6.70 8.56 -5.23
CA ALA A 60 7.78 9.26 -5.93
C ALA A 60 9.20 8.88 -5.46
N LYS A 61 9.36 8.02 -4.45
CA LYS A 61 10.67 7.66 -3.85
C LYS A 61 11.18 6.31 -4.36
N SER A 62 12.50 6.17 -4.44
CA SER A 62 13.18 4.92 -4.85
C SER A 62 14.11 4.34 -3.78
N ASN A 63 14.03 4.81 -2.52
CA ASN A 63 14.87 4.32 -1.44
C ASN A 63 14.51 2.88 -1.02
N PRO A 64 15.47 2.09 -0.50
CA PRO A 64 15.18 0.78 0.08
C PRO A 64 14.06 0.84 1.12
N GLY A 65 13.17 -0.16 1.10
CA GLY A 65 12.03 -0.26 2.01
C GLY A 65 10.80 0.58 1.63
N ASN A 66 10.86 1.39 0.58
CA ASN A 66 9.74 2.24 0.18
C ASN A 66 8.47 1.46 -0.18
N LEU A 67 8.59 0.25 -0.74
CA LEU A 67 7.44 -0.63 -1.01
C LEU A 67 6.69 -1.02 0.27
N ILE A 68 7.40 -1.21 1.39
CA ILE A 68 6.78 -1.47 2.70
C ILE A 68 6.07 -0.22 3.22
N ASP A 69 6.63 0.97 3.02
CA ASP A 69 5.95 2.21 3.37
C ASP A 69 4.64 2.39 2.58
N ILE A 70 4.70 2.19 1.25
CA ILE A 70 3.52 2.23 0.37
C ILE A 70 2.46 1.24 0.83
N ALA A 71 2.82 -0.01 1.08
CA ALA A 71 1.87 -1.02 1.53
C ALA A 71 1.27 -0.72 2.90
N VAL A 72 2.04 -0.15 3.81
CA VAL A 72 1.52 0.29 5.11
C VAL A 72 0.49 1.40 4.94
N PHE A 73 0.72 2.39 4.07
CA PHE A 73 -0.30 3.40 3.79
C PHE A 73 -1.51 2.83 3.05
N ALA A 74 -1.31 1.91 2.10
CA ALA A 74 -2.41 1.22 1.41
C ALA A 74 -3.29 0.45 2.41
N MET A 75 -2.68 -0.29 3.34
CA MET A 75 -3.38 -0.98 4.43
C MET A 75 -4.16 -0.01 5.33
N MET A 76 -3.58 1.14 5.68
CA MET A 76 -4.26 2.17 6.47
C MET A 76 -5.49 2.72 5.72
N LEU A 77 -5.34 3.09 4.45
CA LEU A 77 -6.43 3.60 3.61
C LEU A 77 -7.55 2.55 3.43
N HIS A 78 -7.17 1.29 3.17
CA HIS A 78 -8.11 0.18 3.08
C HIS A 78 -8.91 0.00 4.39
N HIS A 79 -8.22 -0.01 5.54
CA HIS A 79 -8.87 -0.10 6.85
C HIS A 79 -9.85 1.05 7.11
N ARG A 80 -9.54 2.24 6.61
CA ARG A 80 -10.37 3.45 6.76
C ARG A 80 -11.54 3.49 5.77
N GLY A 81 -11.69 2.50 4.89
CA GLY A 81 -12.70 2.50 3.83
C GLY A 81 -12.53 3.66 2.85
N ALA A 82 -11.30 4.12 2.64
CA ALA A 82 -11.03 5.26 1.77
C ALA A 82 -11.42 4.93 0.32
N PRO A 83 -12.06 5.86 -0.40
CA PRO A 83 -12.36 5.65 -1.80
C PRO A 83 -11.06 5.66 -2.62
N PRO A 84 -10.92 4.87 -3.70
CA PRO A 84 -9.74 4.89 -4.56
C PRO A 84 -9.42 6.28 -5.13
N THR A 85 -10.43 7.13 -5.29
CA THR A 85 -10.30 8.52 -5.75
C THR A 85 -9.47 9.40 -4.82
N ALA A 86 -9.36 9.08 -3.52
CA ALA A 86 -8.55 9.85 -2.58
C ALA A 86 -7.05 9.80 -2.95
N LEU A 87 -6.55 8.63 -3.35
CA LEU A 87 -5.15 8.50 -3.80
C LEU A 87 -4.93 9.20 -5.14
N VAL A 88 -5.88 9.11 -6.07
CA VAL A 88 -5.81 9.81 -7.36
C VAL A 88 -5.73 11.33 -7.15
N ALA A 89 -6.60 11.88 -6.30
CA ALA A 89 -6.61 13.30 -5.97
C ALA A 89 -5.28 13.72 -5.32
N ALA A 90 -4.74 12.93 -4.40
CA ALA A 90 -3.44 13.20 -3.77
C ALA A 90 -2.27 13.17 -4.78
N MET A 91 -2.26 12.22 -5.71
CA MET A 91 -1.24 12.14 -6.77
C MET A 91 -1.31 13.35 -7.71
N GLN A 92 -2.51 13.76 -8.10
CA GLN A 92 -2.73 14.96 -8.91
C GLN A 92 -2.22 16.23 -8.20
N ALA A 93 -2.57 16.38 -6.92
CA ALA A 93 -2.09 17.50 -6.09
C ALA A 93 -0.56 17.50 -5.95
N ALA A 94 0.07 16.33 -5.89
CA ALA A 94 1.52 16.18 -5.83
C ALA A 94 2.22 16.33 -7.20
N GLY A 95 1.48 16.54 -8.29
CA GLY A 95 2.04 16.60 -9.65
C GLY A 95 2.57 15.26 -10.16
N ILE A 96 2.23 14.14 -9.51
CA ILE A 96 2.60 12.79 -9.91
C ILE A 96 1.66 12.38 -11.03
N ARG A 97 2.18 12.33 -12.26
CA ARG A 97 1.41 11.83 -13.40
C ARG A 97 1.53 10.31 -13.45
N ALA A 98 0.40 9.61 -13.34
CA ALA A 98 0.33 8.23 -13.77
C ALA A 98 0.52 8.19 -15.29
N SER A 99 1.40 7.33 -15.78
CA SER A 99 1.40 6.94 -17.19
C SER A 99 0.07 6.21 -17.43
N ALA A 100 -0.75 6.70 -18.36
CA ALA A 100 -1.92 5.94 -18.78
C ALA A 100 -1.45 4.58 -19.32
N HIS A 101 -1.91 3.48 -18.72
CA HIS A 101 -1.78 2.18 -19.36
C HIS A 101 -2.83 2.13 -20.46
N ALA A 102 -2.40 1.99 -21.72
CA ALA A 102 -3.29 1.76 -22.85
C ALA A 102 -3.88 0.35 -22.71
N GLY A 103 -4.93 0.18 -21.91
CA GLY A 103 -5.44 -1.15 -21.57
C GLY A 103 -6.94 -1.25 -21.33
N ASP A 104 -7.59 -0.24 -20.77
CA ASP A 104 -9.01 -0.36 -20.41
C ASP A 104 -9.92 0.27 -21.48
N ALA A 105 -10.07 -0.44 -22.60
CA ALA A 105 -11.31 -0.39 -23.36
C ALA A 105 -12.23 -1.49 -22.79
N PRO A 106 -13.49 -1.19 -22.41
CA PRO A 106 -14.41 -2.23 -21.95
C PRO A 106 -14.71 -3.20 -23.09
N ALA A 107 -14.75 -4.49 -22.74
CA ALA A 107 -15.20 -5.58 -23.60
C ALA A 107 -16.66 -5.41 -24.02
#